data_AF-A0A8T5NWZ4-F1
#
_entry.id   AF-A0A8T5NWZ4-F1
#
_cell.length_a   1.000
_cell.length_b   1.000
_cell.length_c   1.000
_cell.angle_alpha   90.00
_cell.angle_beta   90.00
_cell.angle_gamma   90.00
#
_symmetry.space_group_name_H-M   'P 1'
#
loop_
_entity.id
_entity.type
_entity.pdbx_description
1 polymer ?
#
loop_
_entity_poly.entity_id
_entity_poly.type
_entity_poly.pdbx_seq_one_letter_code
_entity_poly.pdbx_strand_id
1 'polypeptide(L)'
;FALGTLPVIIGFGYFASMISKKATHKILKASGAIVLILGLIMMNNGLVLTGSGYDIGSLTGMNKKIEGTTVIEEGFQEIRMDVTRYGWEPNSFILKKDVPVKWIIKGKEINGCNNAIQVPKLGLEFNIKKGEQIIEFTPTEEGTIKWSCWMGMIPGTFIVKEDTSNVEAIQQELNNIVAQPASSCGASGGSCGCGK
;
A
#
# COMPACT_ATOMS: atom_id res chain seq x y z
N PHE A 1 -7.30 -25.11 32.38
CA PHE A 1 -6.45 -24.07 31.75
C PHE A 1 -5.21 -23.76 32.58
N ALA A 2 -5.30 -23.28 33.84
CA ALA A 2 -4.13 -22.92 34.65
C ALA A 2 -3.12 -24.07 34.90
N LEU A 3 -3.59 -25.29 35.17
CA LEU A 3 -2.72 -26.47 35.35
C LEU A 3 -1.96 -26.88 34.07
N GLY A 4 -2.46 -26.52 32.88
CA GLY A 4 -1.83 -26.87 31.60
C GLY A 4 -0.74 -25.90 31.16
N THR A 5 -0.82 -24.63 31.56
CA THR A 5 0.21 -23.61 31.25
C THR A 5 1.26 -23.47 32.35
N LEU A 6 1.02 -24.06 33.53
CA LEU A 6 1.93 -24.04 34.68
C LEU A 6 3.35 -24.51 34.32
N PRO A 7 3.57 -25.64 33.62
CA PRO A 7 4.92 -26.09 33.29
C PRO A 7 5.64 -25.14 32.34
N VAL A 8 4.92 -24.51 31.42
CA VAL A 8 5.46 -23.56 30.44
C VAL A 8 5.88 -22.26 31.13
N ILE A 9 5.05 -21.74 32.05
CA ILE A 9 5.35 -20.52 32.78
C ILE A 9 6.53 -20.72 33.74
N ILE A 10 6.59 -21.87 34.44
CA ILE A 10 7.72 -22.21 35.31
C ILE A 10 9.00 -22.39 34.49
N GLY A 11 8.92 -23.09 33.36
CA GLY A 11 10.05 -23.28 32.45
C GLY A 11 10.59 -21.94 31.94
N PHE A 12 9.71 -21.06 31.48
CA PHE A 12 10.09 -19.71 31.05
C PHE A 12 10.73 -18.89 32.18
N GLY A 13 10.17 -18.93 33.40
CA GLY A 13 10.72 -18.24 34.56
C GLY A 13 12.13 -18.72 34.95
N TYR A 14 12.36 -20.03 34.89
CA TYR A 14 13.69 -20.61 35.15
C TYR A 14 14.72 -20.17 34.10
N PHE A 15 14.37 -20.24 32.81
CA PHE A 15 15.23 -19.76 31.73
C PHE A 15 15.49 -18.25 31.83
N ALA A 16 14.47 -17.45 32.15
CA ALA A 16 14.61 -16.02 32.34
C ALA A 16 15.54 -15.67 33.51
N SER A 17 15.51 -16.46 34.59
CA SER A 17 16.40 -16.29 35.75
C SER A 17 17.88 -16.56 35.42
N MET A 18 18.17 -17.32 34.36
CA MET A 18 19.53 -17.63 33.92
C MET A 18 20.12 -16.52 33.04
N ILE A 19 19.31 -15.56 32.59
CA ILE A 19 19.73 -14.46 31.72
C ILE A 19 20.40 -13.36 32.56
N SER A 20 21.64 -13.02 32.19
CA SER A 20 22.40 -11.97 32.87
C SER A 20 21.78 -10.57 32.72
N LYS A 21 21.98 -9.69 33.72
CA LYS A 21 21.51 -8.29 33.69
C LYS A 21 21.92 -7.52 32.42
N LYS A 22 23.10 -7.82 31.86
CA LYS A 22 23.59 -7.20 30.61
C LYS A 22 22.83 -7.70 29.38
N ALA A 23 22.45 -8.97 29.34
CA ALA A 23 21.61 -9.54 28.29
C ALA A 23 20.17 -9.00 28.38
N THR A 24 19.61 -8.89 29.60
CA THR A 24 18.29 -8.29 29.81
C THR A 24 18.21 -6.87 29.28
N HIS A 25 19.21 -6.02 29.55
CA HIS A 25 19.24 -4.66 28.99
C HIS A 25 19.32 -4.62 27.45
N LYS A 26 20.04 -5.55 26.82
CA LYS A 26 20.09 -5.64 25.35
C LYS A 26 18.75 -6.12 24.77
N ILE A 27 18.12 -7.11 25.40
CA ILE A 27 16.81 -7.63 25.02
C ILE A 27 15.76 -6.52 25.14
N LEU A 28 15.75 -5.76 26.24
CA LEU A 28 14.80 -4.65 26.44
C LEU A 28 14.96 -3.54 25.40
N LYS A 29 16.21 -3.20 25.02
CA LYS A 29 16.46 -2.24 23.93
C LYS A 29 16.00 -2.77 22.57
N ALA A 30 16.24 -4.05 22.29
CA ALA A 30 15.81 -4.70 21.06
C ALA A 30 14.28 -4.80 20.96
N SER A 31 13.60 -5.22 22.04
CA SER A 31 12.14 -5.28 22.07
C SER A 31 11.51 -3.89 21.93
N GLY A 32 12.09 -2.87 22.58
CA GLY A 32 11.64 -1.49 22.42
C GLY A 32 11.75 -1.00 20.97
N ALA A 33 12.86 -1.29 20.29
CA ALA A 33 13.03 -0.94 18.89
C ALA A 33 12.01 -1.66 17.98
N ILE A 34 11.77 -2.95 18.21
CA ILE A 34 10.77 -3.72 17.45
C ILE A 34 9.37 -3.15 17.64
N VAL A 35 8.97 -2.85 18.89
CA VAL A 35 7.64 -2.27 19.19
C VAL A 35 7.48 -0.90 18.53
N LEU A 36 8.53 -0.06 18.53
CA LEU A 36 8.50 1.21 17.81
C LEU A 36 8.31 1.02 16.29
N ILE A 37 9.04 0.09 15.68
CA ILE A 37 8.91 -0.22 14.25
C ILE A 37 7.49 -0.71 13.94
N LEU A 38 6.95 -1.64 14.74
CA LEU A 38 5.59 -2.14 14.57
C LEU A 38 4.53 -1.03 14.77
N GLY A 39 4.73 -0.15 15.74
CA GLY A 39 3.87 1.01 15.96
C GLY A 39 3.84 1.95 14.75
N LEU A 40 5.00 2.19 14.12
CA LEU A 40 5.07 2.99 12.89
C LEU A 40 4.35 2.31 11.71
N ILE A 41 4.47 0.99 11.57
CA ILE A 41 3.73 0.22 10.55
C ILE A 41 2.22 0.32 10.79
N MET A 42 1.77 0.17 12.04
CA MET A 42 0.36 0.30 12.39
C MET A 42 -0.19 1.71 12.19
N MET A 43 0.60 2.74 12.50
CA MET A 43 0.24 4.14 12.24
C MET A 43 0.06 4.38 10.74
N ASN A 44 0.98 3.90 9.91
CA ASN A 44 0.87 4.01 8.46
C ASN A 44 -0.38 3.28 7.93
N ASN A 45 -0.68 2.09 8.44
CA ASN A 45 -1.89 1.35 8.05
C ASN A 45 -3.17 2.09 8.46
N GLY A 46 -3.18 2.78 9.61
CA GLY A 46 -4.28 3.63 10.04
C GLY A 46 -4.48 4.84 9.11
N LEU A 47 -3.42 5.54 8.73
CA LEU A 47 -3.49 6.69 7.81
C LEU A 47 -3.93 6.28 6.40
N VAL A 48 -3.58 5.08 5.95
CA VAL A 48 -4.04 4.55 4.66
C VAL A 48 -5.57 4.36 4.64
N LEU A 49 -6.19 4.03 5.78
CA LEU A 49 -7.64 3.85 5.90
C LEU A 49 -8.42 5.17 6.01
N THR A 50 -7.79 6.26 6.47
CA THR A 50 -8.47 7.57 6.61
C THR A 50 -8.51 8.38 5.32
N GLY A 51 -7.86 7.92 4.24
CA GLY A 51 -7.93 8.54 2.92
C GLY A 51 -7.28 9.93 2.81
N SER A 52 -6.49 10.36 3.81
CA SER A 52 -5.93 11.71 3.90
C SER A 52 -4.79 12.01 2.92
N GLY A 53 -4.34 11.04 2.12
CA GLY A 53 -3.29 11.23 1.11
C GLY A 53 -1.86 11.32 1.65
N TYR A 54 -1.66 11.29 2.97
CA TYR A 54 -0.34 11.31 3.62
C TYR A 54 0.16 9.89 3.93
N ASP A 55 0.33 9.05 2.91
CA ASP A 55 0.93 7.72 3.10
C ASP A 55 2.46 7.74 2.94
N ILE A 56 3.15 6.90 3.69
CA ILE A 56 4.61 6.76 3.63
C ILE A 56 5.10 6.30 2.24
N GLY A 57 4.23 5.68 1.43
CA GLY A 57 4.53 5.29 0.05
C GLY A 57 4.77 6.50 -0.86
N SER A 58 4.00 7.57 -0.68
CA SER A 58 4.18 8.85 -1.36
C SER A 58 5.47 9.58 -0.94
N LEU A 59 5.88 9.44 0.33
CA LEU A 59 7.07 10.11 0.89
C LEU A 59 8.40 9.36 0.66
N THR A 60 8.37 8.05 0.46
CA THR A 60 9.59 7.23 0.29
C THR A 60 9.94 6.93 -1.16
N GLY A 61 9.17 7.43 -2.13
CA GLY A 61 9.45 7.24 -3.56
C GLY A 61 9.49 5.76 -3.98
N MET A 62 8.82 4.87 -3.22
CA MET A 62 8.63 3.49 -3.63
C MET A 62 7.67 3.48 -4.82
N ASN A 63 8.25 3.61 -6.01
CA ASN A 63 7.59 3.61 -7.30
C ASN A 63 6.80 2.31 -7.49
N LYS A 64 5.49 2.37 -7.24
CA LYS A 64 4.55 1.31 -7.61
C LYS A 64 4.36 1.40 -9.13
N LYS A 65 5.00 0.49 -9.87
CA LYS A 65 4.88 0.38 -11.33
C LYS A 65 3.40 0.34 -11.71
N ILE A 66 2.96 1.34 -12.48
CA ILE A 66 1.58 1.41 -12.99
C ILE A 66 1.54 0.57 -14.26
N GLU A 67 0.86 -0.57 -14.24
CA GLU A 67 0.83 -1.54 -15.35
C GLU A 67 -0.58 -1.94 -15.80
N GLY A 68 -1.62 -1.31 -15.27
CA GLY A 68 -2.99 -1.58 -15.71
C GLY A 68 -3.31 -0.91 -17.05
N THR A 69 -3.32 -1.68 -18.14
CA THR A 69 -3.90 -1.25 -19.42
C THR A 69 -5.40 -1.05 -19.25
N THR A 70 -5.89 0.15 -19.53
CA THR A 70 -7.32 0.44 -19.61
C THR A 70 -7.74 0.48 -21.06
N VAL A 71 -8.62 -0.46 -21.44
CA VAL A 71 -9.20 -0.51 -22.79
C VAL A 71 -10.56 0.17 -22.70
N ILE A 72 -10.78 1.20 -23.51
CA ILE A 72 -12.06 1.89 -23.62
C ILE A 72 -12.80 1.27 -24.80
N GLU A 73 -13.81 0.46 -24.50
CA GLU A 73 -14.72 -0.14 -25.49
C GLU A 73 -16.15 0.27 -25.16
N GLU A 74 -16.89 0.76 -26.15
CA GLU A 74 -18.36 0.92 -26.09
C GLU A 74 -18.92 1.69 -24.87
N GLY A 75 -18.24 2.75 -24.44
CA GLY A 75 -18.72 3.64 -23.37
C GLY A 75 -18.47 3.13 -21.94
N PHE A 76 -17.75 2.02 -21.78
CA PHE A 76 -17.21 1.56 -20.51
C PHE A 76 -15.68 1.34 -20.62
N GLN A 77 -15.01 1.38 -19.48
CA GLN A 77 -13.57 1.08 -19.38
C GLN A 77 -13.38 -0.29 -18.75
N GLU A 78 -12.64 -1.17 -19.41
CA GLU A 78 -12.34 -2.51 -18.91
C GLU A 78 -10.97 -2.54 -18.23
N ILE A 79 -10.92 -3.14 -17.04
CA ILE A 79 -9.67 -3.43 -16.32
C ILE A 79 -9.63 -4.90 -15.93
N ARG A 80 -8.45 -5.52 -16.08
CA ARG A 80 -8.23 -6.95 -15.78
C ARG A 80 -7.20 -7.11 -14.68
N MET A 81 -7.50 -8.02 -13.75
CA MET A 81 -6.64 -8.33 -12.62
C MET A 81 -6.64 -9.82 -12.30
N ASP A 82 -5.46 -10.37 -12.05
CA ASP A 82 -5.27 -11.71 -11.52
C ASP A 82 -5.04 -11.69 -10.00
N VAL A 83 -5.66 -12.64 -9.31
CA VAL A 83 -5.43 -12.92 -7.89
C VAL A 83 -4.50 -14.11 -7.77
N THR A 84 -3.26 -13.85 -7.36
CA THR A 84 -2.19 -14.86 -7.20
C THR A 84 -1.92 -15.12 -5.72
N ARG A 85 -1.14 -16.16 -5.41
CA ARG A 85 -0.76 -16.44 -4.02
C ARG A 85 -0.02 -15.29 -3.34
N TYR A 86 0.59 -14.40 -4.13
CA TYR A 86 1.41 -13.28 -3.66
C TYR A 86 0.65 -11.95 -3.59
N GLY A 87 -0.54 -11.85 -4.18
CA GLY A 87 -1.35 -10.63 -4.17
C GLY A 87 -2.13 -10.41 -5.46
N TRP A 88 -2.08 -9.18 -5.97
CA TRP A 88 -2.83 -8.72 -7.14
C TRP A 88 -1.90 -8.37 -8.29
N GLU A 89 -2.23 -8.79 -9.49
CA GLU A 89 -1.43 -8.51 -10.68
C GLU A 89 -2.32 -8.12 -11.87
N PRO A 90 -2.26 -6.87 -12.37
CA PRO A 90 -1.64 -5.71 -11.74
C PRO A 90 -2.44 -5.20 -10.54
N ASN A 91 -1.81 -4.37 -9.69
CA ASN A 91 -2.43 -3.79 -8.49
C ASN A 91 -2.67 -2.28 -8.60
N SER A 92 -2.53 -1.71 -9.80
CA SER A 92 -2.72 -0.28 -10.07
C SER A 92 -3.31 -0.05 -11.46
N PHE A 93 -4.35 0.79 -11.57
CA PHE A 93 -5.02 1.11 -12.83
C PHE A 93 -5.29 2.62 -12.97
N ILE A 94 -5.24 3.14 -14.20
CA ILE A 94 -5.59 4.53 -14.50
C ILE A 94 -6.99 4.58 -15.12
N LEU A 95 -7.94 5.19 -14.43
CA LEU A 95 -9.34 5.24 -14.84
C LEU A 95 -9.72 6.64 -15.33
N LYS A 96 -10.67 6.71 -16.25
CA LYS A 96 -11.31 7.96 -16.64
C LYS A 96 -12.45 8.28 -15.69
N LYS A 97 -12.55 9.54 -15.25
CA LYS A 97 -13.66 10.08 -14.46
C LYS A 97 -14.98 9.95 -15.23
N ASP A 98 -16.06 9.67 -14.51
CA ASP A 98 -17.44 9.60 -15.01
C ASP A 98 -17.70 8.53 -16.09
N VAL A 99 -16.76 7.60 -16.29
CA VAL A 99 -16.91 6.46 -17.21
C VAL A 99 -17.10 5.17 -16.42
N PRO A 100 -18.16 4.38 -16.67
CA PRO A 100 -18.39 3.09 -16.02
C PRO A 100 -17.22 2.13 -16.22
N VAL A 101 -16.75 1.50 -15.14
CA VAL A 101 -15.64 0.55 -15.11
C VAL A 101 -16.17 -0.86 -14.98
N LYS A 102 -15.70 -1.77 -15.84
CA LYS A 102 -15.84 -3.21 -15.66
C LYS A 102 -14.52 -3.78 -15.14
N TRP A 103 -14.51 -4.13 -13.86
CA TRP A 103 -13.35 -4.75 -13.22
C TRP A 103 -13.46 -6.26 -13.27
N ILE A 104 -12.68 -6.86 -14.17
CA ILE A 104 -12.59 -8.30 -14.37
C ILE A 104 -11.50 -8.84 -13.44
N ILE A 105 -11.91 -9.63 -12.47
CA ILE A 105 -11.03 -10.20 -11.45
C ILE A 105 -10.98 -11.71 -11.65
N LYS A 106 -9.79 -12.25 -11.83
CA LYS A 106 -9.56 -13.68 -12.03
C LYS A 106 -8.93 -14.32 -10.79
N GLY A 107 -9.74 -15.09 -10.07
CA GLY A 107 -9.32 -15.84 -8.88
C GLY A 107 -8.49 -17.07 -9.23
N LYS A 108 -7.17 -16.94 -9.44
CA LYS A 108 -6.26 -18.06 -9.74
C LYS A 108 -5.86 -18.84 -8.49
N GLU A 109 -5.34 -18.15 -7.48
CA GLU A 109 -4.78 -18.76 -6.26
C GLU A 109 -5.31 -18.06 -4.99
N ILE A 110 -6.57 -18.34 -4.65
CA ILE A 110 -7.25 -17.73 -3.50
C ILE A 110 -6.83 -18.40 -2.18
N ASN A 111 -6.56 -17.60 -1.15
CA ASN A 111 -6.18 -17.98 0.20
C ASN A 111 -6.83 -17.03 1.23
N GLY A 112 -6.59 -17.27 2.53
CA GLY A 112 -7.20 -16.46 3.60
C GLY A 112 -6.81 -14.98 3.63
N CYS A 113 -5.74 -14.58 2.95
CA CYS A 113 -5.25 -13.20 2.92
C CYS A 113 -5.79 -12.39 1.72
N ASN A 114 -6.14 -13.07 0.62
CA ASN A 114 -6.53 -12.43 -0.65
C ASN A 114 -7.96 -12.83 -1.11
N ASN A 115 -8.79 -13.40 -0.24
CA ASN A 115 -10.13 -13.88 -0.58
C ASN A 115 -11.22 -12.80 -0.63
N ALA A 116 -10.92 -11.56 -0.26
CA ALA A 116 -11.89 -10.48 -0.25
C ALA A 116 -11.20 -9.15 -0.54
N ILE A 117 -11.92 -8.24 -1.19
CA ILE A 117 -11.47 -6.89 -1.53
C ILE A 117 -12.47 -5.88 -0.96
N GLN A 118 -11.92 -4.78 -0.45
CA GLN A 118 -12.68 -3.62 0.00
C GLN A 118 -12.16 -2.35 -0.69
N VAL A 119 -13.09 -1.50 -1.11
CA VAL A 119 -12.86 -0.17 -1.70
C VAL A 119 -13.70 0.86 -0.92
N PRO A 120 -13.23 1.34 0.24
CA PRO A 120 -14.05 2.14 1.15
C PRO A 120 -14.65 3.40 0.52
N LYS A 121 -13.86 4.13 -0.30
CA LYS A 121 -14.31 5.37 -0.96
C LYS A 121 -15.45 5.14 -1.97
N LEU A 122 -15.56 3.92 -2.52
CA LEU A 122 -16.64 3.54 -3.43
C LEU A 122 -17.74 2.73 -2.74
N GLY A 123 -17.62 2.45 -1.43
CA GLY A 123 -18.55 1.61 -0.68
C GLY A 123 -18.61 0.15 -1.17
N LEU A 124 -17.57 -0.34 -1.86
CA LEU A 124 -17.54 -1.70 -2.39
C LEU A 124 -16.85 -2.64 -1.41
N GLU A 125 -17.48 -3.77 -1.12
CA GLU A 125 -16.89 -4.89 -0.37
C GLU A 125 -17.42 -6.20 -0.95
N PHE A 126 -16.52 -7.10 -1.35
CA PHE A 126 -16.92 -8.37 -1.95
C PHE A 126 -15.88 -9.47 -1.77
N ASN A 127 -16.36 -10.71 -1.75
CA ASN A 127 -15.52 -11.91 -1.73
C ASN A 127 -15.10 -12.30 -3.15
N ILE A 128 -13.86 -12.73 -3.29
CA ILE A 128 -13.30 -13.19 -4.55
C ILE A 128 -13.75 -14.63 -4.82
N LYS A 129 -14.32 -14.85 -6.00
CA LYS A 129 -14.68 -16.18 -6.51
C LYS A 129 -13.55 -16.77 -7.34
N LYS A 130 -13.45 -18.10 -7.34
CA LYS A 130 -12.55 -18.83 -8.24
C LYS A 130 -13.00 -18.62 -9.68
N GLY A 131 -12.05 -18.37 -10.59
CA GLY A 131 -12.35 -18.02 -11.98
C GLY A 131 -12.60 -16.52 -12.18
N GLU A 132 -13.24 -16.15 -13.28
CA GLU A 132 -13.50 -14.74 -13.62
C GLU A 132 -14.80 -14.26 -12.96
N GLN A 133 -14.74 -13.07 -12.36
CA GLN A 133 -15.88 -12.32 -11.84
C GLN A 133 -15.77 -10.87 -12.30
N ILE A 134 -16.90 -10.19 -12.42
CA ILE A 134 -16.95 -8.81 -12.90
C ILE A 134 -17.60 -7.96 -11.81
N ILE A 135 -16.94 -6.86 -11.47
CA ILE A 135 -17.45 -5.84 -10.57
C ILE A 135 -17.58 -4.54 -11.35
N GLU A 136 -18.74 -3.91 -11.29
CA GLU A 136 -19.02 -2.67 -12.01
C GLU A 136 -19.09 -1.49 -11.03
N PHE A 137 -18.45 -0.39 -11.39
CA PHE A 137 -18.49 0.85 -10.62
C PHE A 137 -18.18 2.05 -11.51
N THR A 138 -18.59 3.24 -11.07
CA THR A 138 -18.28 4.48 -11.79
C THR A 138 -17.55 5.44 -10.85
N PRO A 139 -16.29 5.81 -11.14
CA PRO A 139 -15.58 6.80 -10.35
C PRO A 139 -16.03 8.22 -10.73
N THR A 140 -16.63 8.94 -9.78
CA THR A 140 -17.15 10.31 -9.98
C THR A 140 -16.18 11.41 -9.52
N GLU A 141 -15.14 11.04 -8.77
CA GLU A 141 -14.16 11.97 -8.23
C GLU A 141 -12.77 11.67 -8.79
N GLU A 142 -12.04 12.72 -9.12
CA GLU A 142 -10.64 12.62 -9.50
C GLU A 142 -9.72 12.29 -8.32
N GLY A 143 -8.54 11.80 -8.68
CA GLY A 143 -7.46 11.50 -7.75
C GLY A 143 -7.35 10.01 -7.45
N THR A 144 -6.69 9.70 -6.35
CA THR A 144 -6.27 8.34 -6.04
C THR A 144 -7.28 7.64 -5.13
N ILE A 145 -7.91 6.58 -5.64
CA ILE A 145 -8.80 5.70 -4.88
C ILE A 145 -8.00 4.47 -4.43
N LYS A 146 -7.82 4.33 -3.12
CA LYS A 146 -7.14 3.16 -2.53
C LYS A 146 -8.11 2.02 -2.29
N TRP A 147 -7.64 0.80 -2.54
CA TRP A 147 -8.35 -0.43 -2.23
C TRP A 147 -7.38 -1.47 -1.66
N SER A 148 -7.91 -2.50 -1.00
CA SER A 148 -7.07 -3.50 -0.34
C SER A 148 -7.84 -4.80 -0.08
N CYS A 149 -7.14 -5.82 0.42
CA CYS A 149 -7.83 -6.97 1.00
C CYS A 149 -8.62 -6.60 2.27
N TRP A 150 -9.47 -7.49 2.78
CA TRP A 150 -10.27 -7.28 3.99
C TRP A 150 -9.46 -6.88 5.25
N MET A 151 -8.18 -7.26 5.32
CA MET A 151 -7.28 -6.88 6.42
C MET A 151 -6.50 -5.58 6.17
N GLY A 152 -6.62 -4.97 4.99
CA GLY A 152 -5.84 -3.80 4.60
C GLY A 152 -4.37 -4.08 4.24
N MET A 153 -3.92 -5.35 4.21
CA MET A 153 -2.50 -5.69 4.07
C MET A 153 -2.00 -5.74 2.62
N ILE A 154 -2.84 -6.09 1.64
CA ILE A 154 -2.46 -6.21 0.23
C ILE A 154 -3.06 -5.02 -0.55
N PRO A 155 -2.29 -3.94 -0.80
CA PRO A 155 -2.84 -2.68 -1.29
C PRO A 155 -2.95 -2.65 -2.82
N GLY A 156 -3.98 -1.99 -3.29
CA GLY A 156 -4.23 -1.66 -4.68
C GLY A 156 -4.62 -0.20 -4.86
N THR A 157 -4.57 0.28 -6.09
CA THR A 157 -4.77 1.71 -6.39
C THR A 157 -5.51 1.93 -7.71
N PHE A 158 -6.50 2.81 -7.70
CA PHE A 158 -7.05 3.39 -8.93
C PHE A 158 -6.65 4.86 -8.98
N ILE A 159 -6.16 5.31 -10.13
CA ILE A 159 -5.80 6.72 -10.39
C ILE A 159 -6.83 7.26 -11.36
N VAL A 160 -7.75 8.10 -10.88
CA VAL A 160 -8.84 8.66 -11.70
C VAL A 160 -8.43 10.01 -12.26
N LYS A 161 -8.55 10.18 -13.58
CA LYS A 161 -8.24 11.43 -14.31
C LYS A 161 -9.37 11.82 -15.27
N GLU A 162 -9.54 13.12 -15.53
CA GLU A 162 -10.52 13.62 -16.52
C GLU A 162 -10.11 13.29 -17.97
N ASP A 163 -8.83 13.43 -18.29
CA ASP A 163 -8.29 13.10 -19.61
C ASP A 163 -7.34 11.91 -19.54
N THR A 164 -7.79 10.77 -20.07
CA THR A 164 -6.97 9.56 -20.31
C THR A 164 -6.40 9.51 -21.73
N SER A 165 -6.59 10.57 -22.53
CA SER A 165 -6.21 10.70 -23.94
C SER A 165 -4.69 10.60 -24.20
N ASN A 166 -3.87 10.68 -23.16
CA ASN A 166 -2.41 10.61 -23.21
C ASN A 166 -1.85 9.65 -22.16
N VAL A 167 -2.24 8.38 -22.20
CA VAL A 167 -1.68 7.32 -21.32
C VAL A 167 -0.14 7.28 -21.44
N GLU A 168 0.41 7.59 -22.62
CA GLU A 168 1.85 7.65 -22.89
C GLU A 168 2.56 8.89 -22.29
N ALA A 169 1.90 10.06 -22.27
CA ALA A 169 2.48 11.29 -21.69
C ALA A 169 2.41 11.27 -20.15
N ILE A 170 1.38 10.64 -19.58
CA ILE A 170 1.26 10.46 -18.12
C ILE A 170 2.42 9.60 -17.58
N GLN A 171 2.87 8.60 -18.34
CA GLN A 171 4.02 7.78 -17.98
C GLN A 171 5.34 8.59 -18.02
N GLN A 172 5.45 9.56 -18.92
CA GLN A 172 6.63 10.42 -19.06
C GLN A 172 6.67 11.57 -18.03
N GLU A 173 5.53 12.17 -17.70
CA GLU A 173 5.45 13.21 -16.65
C GLU A 173 5.76 12.64 -15.26
N LEU A 174 5.32 11.41 -14.95
CA LEU A 174 5.67 10.74 -13.69
C LEU A 174 7.16 10.39 -13.58
N ASN A 175 7.84 10.11 -14.70
CA ASN A 175 9.28 9.89 -14.72
C ASN A 175 10.08 11.20 -14.62
N ASN A 176 9.57 12.32 -15.14
CA ASN A 176 10.27 13.60 -15.14
C ASN A 176 10.15 14.39 -13.83
N ILE A 177 9.10 14.18 -13.03
CA ILE A 177 8.99 14.76 -11.68
C ILE A 177 10.03 14.16 -10.71
N VAL A 178 10.59 12.98 -11.03
CA VAL A 178 11.63 12.28 -10.25
C VAL A 178 13.05 12.71 -10.65
N ALA A 179 13.24 13.49 -11.73
CA ALA A 179 14.55 13.91 -12.22
C ALA A 179 15.07 15.25 -11.66
N GLN A 180 14.37 15.86 -10.70
CA GLN A 180 14.84 17.08 -10.02
C GLN A 180 15.15 16.72 -8.56
N PRO A 181 16.40 16.39 -8.19
CA PRO A 181 16.78 16.33 -6.79
C PRO A 181 16.59 17.72 -6.19
N ALA A 182 15.68 17.81 -5.21
CA ALA A 182 15.55 18.96 -4.35
C ALA A 182 16.91 19.27 -3.73
N SER A 183 17.45 20.44 -4.12
CA SER A 183 18.28 21.34 -3.32
C SER A 183 19.08 20.69 -2.18
N SER A 184 20.36 20.48 -2.47
CA SER A 184 21.44 20.32 -1.51
C SER A 184 21.46 21.47 -0.48
N CYS A 185 20.74 21.29 0.63
CA CYS A 185 20.95 22.07 1.85
C CYS A 185 22.03 21.37 2.67
N GLY A 186 23.29 21.78 2.52
CA GLY A 186 24.42 21.17 3.21
C GLY A 186 25.73 21.91 3.02
N ALA A 187 25.97 22.90 3.87
CA ALA A 187 27.25 23.29 4.47
C ALA A 187 28.56 23.17 3.63
N SER A 188 29.09 24.31 3.19
CA SER A 188 30.54 24.57 3.20
C SER A 188 30.81 26.08 3.14
N GLY A 189 31.68 26.57 4.04
CA GLY A 189 32.01 27.98 4.18
C GLY A 189 32.63 28.63 2.94
N GLY A 190 32.60 29.95 2.91
CA GLY A 190 33.19 30.76 1.86
C GLY A 190 32.81 32.22 1.99
N SER A 191 33.68 32.99 2.63
CA SER A 191 33.78 34.44 2.51
C SER A 191 33.74 34.88 1.03
N CYS A 192 33.04 36.00 0.76
CA CYS A 192 33.09 36.96 -0.37
C CYS A 192 31.66 37.53 -0.53
N GLY A 193 31.33 38.82 -0.36
CA GLY A 193 32.04 40.03 -0.73
C GLY A 193 31.45 40.58 -2.04
N CYS A 194 30.36 41.37 -1.98
CA CYS A 194 29.85 42.33 -2.98
C CYS A 194 28.68 43.08 -2.30
N GLY A 195 28.52 44.40 -2.28
CA GLY A 195 29.14 45.45 -3.09
C GLY A 195 28.09 46.25 -3.85
N LYS A 196 27.20 46.98 -3.15
CA LYS A 196 26.72 48.36 -3.39
C LYS A 196 25.40 48.61 -2.66
#